data_AF-A0A971AQL3-F1
#
_entry.id   AF-A0A971AQL3-F1
#
_cell.length_a   1.000
_cell.length_b   1.000
_cell.length_c   1.000
_cell.angle_alpha   90.00
_cell.angle_beta   90.00
_cell.angle_gamma   90.00
#
_symmetry.space_group_name_H-M   'P 1'
#
loop_
_entity.id
_entity.type
_entity.pdbx_description
1 polymer ?
#
loop_
_entity_poly.entity_id
_entity_poly.type
_entity_poly.pdbx_seq_one_letter_code
_entity_poly.pdbx_strand_id
1 'polypeptide(L)'
;MKIDWNDIWKANQDIFIASDFEECTEEKRKGWHLSSHFSFFSSGDMNLRVGIIACQSEYKEENFLYEGVSWGNYIGNGARTVLYFVAQDFSPVFLNALAKLDGRISAKAVYWREKLTPSLYPVQENEYLNTGYIPDTFLPRPDWSFWQKQLNPVAWNQLRVIKEFFEALEKRRVRTVFGKNKINFYWGPIEIAEIVLKSNKFELSSKVKWTRNKNIMAKFLKTGWVDY
;
A
#
# COMPACT_ATOMS: atom_id res chain seq x y z
N MET A 1 -4.00 -12.43 -21.76
CA MET A 1 -3.81 -10.96 -21.81
C MET A 1 -2.58 -10.63 -20.96
N LYS A 2 -1.65 -9.79 -21.43
CA LYS A 2 -0.47 -9.42 -20.62
C LYS A 2 -0.94 -8.41 -19.57
N ILE A 3 -0.93 -8.80 -18.31
CA ILE A 3 -1.36 -7.94 -17.20
C ILE A 3 -0.29 -6.85 -16.99
N ASP A 4 -0.72 -5.58 -16.96
CA ASP A 4 0.15 -4.50 -16.50
C ASP A 4 0.00 -4.34 -14.99
N TRP A 5 0.87 -5.04 -14.26
CA TRP A 5 0.91 -5.01 -12.81
C TRP A 5 1.14 -3.60 -12.26
N ASN A 6 1.87 -2.72 -12.97
CA ASN A 6 2.13 -1.37 -12.49
C ASN A 6 0.86 -0.53 -12.40
N ASP A 7 -0.06 -0.69 -13.35
CA ASP A 7 -1.34 0.01 -13.32
C ASP A 7 -2.24 -0.51 -12.19
N ILE A 8 -2.17 -1.81 -11.90
CA ILE A 8 -2.91 -2.44 -10.80
C ILE A 8 -2.40 -1.94 -9.44
N TRP A 9 -1.08 -1.88 -9.24
CA TRP A 9 -0.49 -1.37 -8.00
C TRP A 9 -0.84 0.10 -7.78
N LYS A 10 -0.80 0.91 -8.85
CA LYS A 10 -1.19 2.32 -8.80
C LYS A 10 -2.67 2.52 -8.48
N ALA A 11 -3.56 1.65 -8.96
CA ALA A 11 -4.99 1.72 -8.68
C ALA A 11 -5.33 1.31 -7.23
N ASN A 12 -4.52 0.46 -6.61
CA ASN A 12 -4.78 -0.19 -5.30
C ASN A 12 -3.70 0.14 -4.25
N GLN A 13 -3.23 1.39 -4.19
CA GLN A 13 -2.17 1.82 -3.26
C GLN A 13 -2.55 1.65 -1.77
N ASP A 14 -3.84 1.60 -1.44
CA ASP A 14 -4.37 1.44 -0.09
C ASP A 14 -4.10 0.06 0.53
N ILE A 15 -3.79 -0.94 -0.31
CA ILE A 15 -3.47 -2.30 0.15
C ILE A 15 -2.01 -2.41 0.60
N PHE A 16 -1.15 -1.60 0.01
CA PHE A 16 0.29 -1.67 0.19
C PHE A 16 0.78 -0.59 1.16
N ILE A 17 1.79 -0.91 1.97
CA ILE A 17 2.40 0.05 2.90
C ILE A 17 3.36 1.03 2.17
N ALA A 18 3.76 0.68 0.94
CA ALA A 18 4.62 1.50 0.09
C ALA A 18 3.95 1.82 -1.25
N SER A 19 4.41 2.89 -1.90
CA SER A 19 4.06 3.26 -3.27
C SER A 19 5.28 3.11 -4.19
N ASP A 20 5.10 3.30 -5.51
CA ASP A 20 6.20 3.38 -6.47
C ASP A 20 7.03 2.09 -6.59
N PHE A 21 6.33 0.97 -6.81
CA PHE A 21 6.94 -0.33 -7.01
C PHE A 21 7.75 -0.40 -8.32
N GLU A 22 8.99 -0.85 -8.21
CA GLU A 22 9.86 -1.16 -9.34
C GLU A 22 9.84 -2.66 -9.62
N GLU A 23 9.68 -3.03 -10.88
CA GLU A 23 9.74 -4.43 -11.30
C GLU A 23 11.18 -4.94 -11.27
N CYS A 24 11.36 -6.16 -10.76
CA CYS A 24 12.65 -6.84 -10.81
C CYS A 24 13.00 -7.21 -12.26
N THR A 25 14.08 -6.59 -12.76
CA THR A 25 14.60 -6.83 -14.10
C THR A 25 15.00 -8.30 -14.29
N GLU A 26 14.92 -8.79 -15.53
CA GLU A 26 15.30 -10.18 -15.85
C GLU A 26 16.74 -10.51 -15.47
N GLU A 27 17.64 -9.53 -15.55
CA GLU A 27 19.05 -9.68 -15.16
C GLU A 27 19.21 -9.96 -13.66
N LYS A 28 18.51 -9.18 -12.81
CA LYS A 28 18.50 -9.41 -11.36
C LYS A 28 17.84 -10.75 -11.02
N ARG A 29 16.76 -11.08 -11.73
CA ARG A 29 16.03 -12.34 -11.54
C ARG A 29 16.92 -13.56 -11.81
N LYS A 30 17.68 -13.54 -12.91
CA LYS A 30 18.67 -14.57 -13.24
C LYS A 30 19.81 -14.63 -12.21
N GLY A 31 20.30 -13.46 -11.78
CA GLY A 31 21.34 -13.37 -10.76
C GLY A 31 20.93 -13.90 -9.38
N TRP A 32 19.64 -13.84 -9.06
CA TRP A 32 19.08 -14.33 -7.80
C TRP A 32 18.38 -15.69 -7.93
N HIS A 33 18.53 -16.36 -9.08
CA HIS A 33 17.94 -17.66 -9.37
C HIS A 33 16.42 -17.74 -9.11
N LEU A 34 15.72 -16.62 -9.34
CA LEU A 34 14.26 -16.53 -9.21
C LEU A 34 13.57 -16.99 -10.50
N SER A 35 12.38 -17.58 -10.37
CA SER A 35 11.64 -18.12 -11.51
C SER A 35 11.03 -17.01 -12.37
N SER A 36 10.98 -17.26 -13.68
CA SER A 36 10.21 -16.42 -14.60
C SER A 36 8.69 -16.57 -14.44
N HIS A 37 8.24 -17.58 -13.70
CA HIS A 37 6.83 -17.89 -13.47
C HIS A 37 6.12 -16.85 -12.59
N PHE A 38 6.88 -16.10 -11.79
CA PHE A 38 6.36 -15.06 -10.90
C PHE A 38 6.88 -13.67 -11.31
N SER A 39 6.05 -12.67 -11.04
CA SER A 39 6.43 -11.26 -11.19
C SER A 39 6.83 -10.70 -9.82
N PHE A 40 8.01 -10.11 -9.74
CA PHE A 40 8.58 -9.59 -8.51
C PHE A 40 8.67 -8.08 -8.58
N PHE A 41 8.21 -7.39 -7.54
CA PHE A 41 8.32 -5.96 -7.39
C PHE A 41 8.90 -5.61 -6.03
N SER A 42 9.60 -4.49 -5.95
CA SER A 42 10.10 -3.95 -4.68
C SER A 42 9.89 -2.45 -4.58
N SER A 43 9.76 -1.99 -3.34
CA SER A 43 9.76 -0.59 -2.95
C SER A 43 10.25 -0.45 -1.50
N GLY A 44 10.30 0.78 -1.00
CA GLY A 44 10.59 1.11 0.39
C GLY A 44 11.99 1.66 0.63
N ASP A 45 12.22 2.07 1.88
CA ASP A 45 13.43 2.77 2.31
C ASP A 45 14.41 1.82 3.03
N MET A 46 15.55 2.34 3.47
CA MET A 46 16.57 1.57 4.23
C MET A 46 16.03 0.88 5.50
N ASN A 47 14.95 1.39 6.10
CA ASN A 47 14.39 0.86 7.34
C ASN A 47 13.23 -0.13 7.13
N LEU A 48 12.58 -0.08 5.96
CA LEU A 48 11.43 -0.92 5.63
C LEU A 48 11.43 -1.18 4.13
N ARG A 49 11.66 -2.43 3.76
CA ARG A 49 11.57 -2.93 2.40
C ARG A 49 10.21 -3.56 2.19
N VAL A 50 9.64 -3.36 1.01
CA VAL A 50 8.37 -3.96 0.63
C VAL A 50 8.59 -4.72 -0.66
N GLY A 51 8.22 -5.99 -0.69
CA GLY A 51 8.23 -6.83 -1.87
C GLY A 51 6.81 -7.26 -2.24
N ILE A 52 6.53 -7.35 -3.53
CA ILE A 52 5.34 -8.01 -4.05
C ILE A 52 5.81 -9.19 -4.89
N ILE A 53 5.22 -10.35 -4.68
CA ILE A 53 5.34 -11.50 -5.57
C ILE A 53 3.94 -11.83 -6.09
N ALA A 54 3.78 -11.77 -7.42
CA ALA A 54 2.50 -11.95 -8.09
C ALA A 54 2.53 -13.16 -9.01
N CYS A 55 1.47 -13.96 -8.95
CA CYS A 55 1.25 -15.08 -9.86
C CYS A 55 -0.07 -14.90 -10.61
N GLN A 56 -0.03 -15.10 -11.93
CA GLN A 56 -1.20 -15.03 -12.81
C GLN A 56 -1.79 -16.42 -13.12
N SER A 57 -0.93 -17.43 -13.19
CA SER A 57 -1.24 -18.80 -13.62
C SER A 57 -1.27 -19.77 -12.44
N GLU A 58 -1.58 -21.05 -12.71
CA GLU A 58 -1.44 -22.10 -11.70
C GLU A 58 -0.01 -22.13 -11.15
N TYR A 59 0.10 -22.29 -9.84
CA TYR A 59 1.37 -22.30 -9.14
C TYR A 59 1.39 -23.38 -8.07
N LYS A 60 2.60 -23.84 -7.73
CA LYS A 60 2.81 -24.68 -6.54
C LYS A 60 3.07 -23.76 -5.36
N GLU A 61 2.24 -23.88 -4.32
CA GLU A 61 2.32 -23.05 -3.13
C GLU A 61 3.70 -23.11 -2.44
N GLU A 62 4.33 -24.28 -2.41
CA GLU A 62 5.68 -24.46 -1.87
C GLU A 62 6.72 -23.63 -2.62
N ASN A 63 6.68 -23.68 -3.96
CA ASN A 63 7.57 -22.89 -4.81
C ASN A 63 7.28 -21.40 -4.65
N PHE A 64 6.01 -21.02 -4.57
CA PHE A 64 5.61 -19.63 -4.41
C PHE A 64 6.10 -19.06 -3.08
N LEU A 65 5.94 -19.82 -1.99
CA LEU A 65 6.44 -19.47 -0.67
C LEU A 65 7.97 -19.35 -0.67
N TYR A 66 8.66 -20.35 -1.23
CA TYR A 66 10.12 -20.39 -1.29
C TYR A 66 10.69 -19.18 -2.05
N GLU A 67 10.13 -18.88 -3.22
CA GLU A 67 10.59 -17.76 -4.04
C GLU A 67 10.24 -16.41 -3.43
N GLY A 68 9.07 -16.28 -2.78
CA GLY A 68 8.71 -15.08 -2.04
C GLY A 68 9.67 -14.80 -0.88
N VAL A 69 9.97 -15.83 -0.07
CA VAL A 69 10.92 -15.69 1.05
C VAL A 69 12.34 -15.40 0.54
N SER A 70 12.78 -16.07 -0.52
CA SER A 70 14.09 -15.82 -1.14
C SER A 70 14.18 -14.39 -1.65
N TRP A 71 13.16 -13.92 -2.38
CA TRP A 71 13.03 -12.53 -2.80
C TRP A 71 13.12 -11.55 -1.62
N GLY A 72 12.37 -11.82 -0.54
CA GLY A 72 12.39 -11.03 0.68
C GLY A 72 13.77 -10.93 1.31
N ASN A 73 14.53 -12.02 1.33
CA ASN A 73 15.90 -12.03 1.83
C ASN A 73 16.83 -11.17 0.95
N TYR A 74 16.71 -11.25 -0.37
CA TYR A 74 17.51 -10.45 -1.29
C TYR A 74 17.23 -8.95 -1.18
N ILE A 75 15.96 -8.55 -1.13
CA ILE A 75 15.62 -7.11 -1.03
C ILE A 75 15.80 -6.56 0.37
N GLY A 76 15.61 -7.40 1.40
CA GLY A 76 15.66 -7.01 2.79
C GLY A 76 17.06 -6.63 3.23
N ASN A 77 18.08 -7.40 2.83
CA ASN A 77 19.48 -7.20 3.23
C ASN A 77 19.65 -6.90 4.74
N GLY A 78 18.91 -7.65 5.58
CA GLY A 78 18.91 -7.48 7.04
C GLY A 78 17.95 -6.40 7.59
N ALA A 79 17.34 -5.58 6.74
CA ALA A 79 16.26 -4.67 7.12
C ALA A 79 14.91 -5.39 7.25
N ARG A 80 13.95 -4.72 7.92
CA ARG A 80 12.57 -5.23 8.01
C ARG A 80 11.96 -5.25 6.63
N THR A 81 11.33 -6.36 6.28
CA THR A 81 10.77 -6.61 4.96
C THR A 81 9.32 -7.07 5.08
N VAL A 82 8.43 -6.45 4.31
CA VAL A 82 7.03 -6.88 4.17
C VAL A 82 6.86 -7.47 2.78
N LEU A 83 6.38 -8.70 2.70
CA LEU A 83 6.10 -9.39 1.46
C LEU A 83 4.61 -9.50 1.23
N TYR A 84 4.16 -9.13 0.04
CA TYR A 84 2.80 -9.32 -0.41
C TYR A 84 2.77 -10.44 -1.44
N PHE A 85 2.09 -11.54 -1.09
CA PHE A 85 1.80 -12.64 -1.99
C PHE A 85 0.48 -12.34 -2.70
N VAL A 86 0.53 -12.22 -4.02
CA VAL A 86 -0.64 -11.88 -4.86
C VAL A 86 -0.95 -13.06 -5.76
N ALA A 87 -2.11 -13.69 -5.57
CA ALA A 87 -2.54 -14.84 -6.36
C ALA A 87 -4.08 -14.90 -6.44
N GLN A 88 -4.62 -15.75 -7.33
CA GLN A 88 -6.08 -15.86 -7.49
C GLN A 88 -6.78 -16.50 -6.29
N ASP A 89 -6.12 -17.48 -5.70
CA ASP A 89 -6.56 -18.27 -4.57
C ASP A 89 -5.35 -18.65 -3.70
N PHE A 90 -5.61 -19.08 -2.47
CA PHE A 90 -4.63 -19.56 -1.51
C PHE A 90 -5.25 -20.71 -0.72
N SER A 91 -4.48 -21.76 -0.45
CA SER A 91 -4.90 -22.81 0.47
C SER A 91 -4.79 -22.34 1.92
N PRO A 92 -5.61 -22.92 2.83
CA PRO A 92 -5.47 -22.67 4.26
C PRO A 92 -4.09 -23.04 4.81
N VAL A 93 -3.42 -24.03 4.21
CA VAL A 93 -2.06 -24.46 4.63
C VAL A 93 -1.05 -23.37 4.32
N PHE A 94 -1.13 -22.77 3.13
CA PHE A 94 -0.27 -21.68 2.72
C PHE A 94 -0.48 -20.44 3.60
N LEU A 95 -1.75 -20.07 3.84
CA LEU A 95 -2.07 -18.95 4.74
C LEU A 95 -1.51 -19.18 6.15
N ASN A 96 -1.66 -20.37 6.70
CA ASN A 96 -1.06 -20.73 8.00
C ASN A 96 0.47 -20.70 7.98
N ALA A 97 1.11 -21.04 6.85
CA ALA A 97 2.56 -20.93 6.71
C ALA A 97 3.00 -19.46 6.69
N LEU A 98 2.26 -18.58 6.03
CA LEU A 98 2.53 -17.14 6.05
C LEU A 98 2.42 -16.54 7.46
N ALA A 99 1.41 -16.96 8.24
CA ALA A 99 1.23 -16.50 9.62
C ALA A 99 2.39 -16.91 10.55
N LYS A 100 3.17 -17.92 10.18
CA LYS A 100 4.37 -18.35 10.92
C LYS A 100 5.64 -17.60 10.50
N LEU A 101 5.60 -16.80 9.43
CA LEU A 101 6.72 -15.95 9.06
C LEU A 101 6.74 -14.73 9.99
N ASP A 102 7.67 -14.76 10.94
CA ASP A 102 7.88 -13.67 11.91
C ASP A 102 9.35 -13.23 11.95
N GLY A 103 9.61 -12.05 12.52
CA GLY A 103 10.94 -11.48 12.68
C GLY A 103 11.25 -10.38 11.66
N ARG A 104 12.24 -10.61 10.78
CA ARG A 104 12.67 -9.61 9.78
C ARG A 104 11.82 -9.61 8.52
N ILE A 105 11.13 -10.71 8.23
CA ILE A 105 10.22 -10.85 7.10
C ILE A 105 8.82 -11.05 7.66
N SER A 106 7.90 -10.17 7.28
CA SER A 106 6.47 -10.32 7.50
C SER A 106 5.79 -10.57 6.16
N ALA A 107 4.76 -11.40 6.13
CA ALA A 107 4.06 -11.74 4.89
C ALA A 107 2.57 -11.41 4.99
N LYS A 108 1.99 -10.96 3.89
CA LYS A 108 0.56 -10.71 3.72
C LYS A 108 0.08 -11.35 2.42
N ALA A 109 -1.11 -11.95 2.43
CA ALA A 109 -1.72 -12.46 1.21
C ALA A 109 -2.75 -11.46 0.65
N VAL A 110 -2.85 -11.40 -0.68
CA VAL A 110 -3.76 -10.54 -1.40
C VAL A 110 -4.37 -11.33 -2.55
N TYR A 111 -5.69 -11.45 -2.56
CA TYR A 111 -6.39 -12.07 -3.67
C TYR A 111 -6.38 -11.14 -4.88
N TRP A 112 -6.07 -11.71 -6.03
CA TRP A 112 -6.16 -11.09 -7.35
C TRP A 112 -7.36 -11.69 -8.09
N ARG A 113 -8.25 -10.83 -8.62
CA ARG A 113 -9.35 -11.28 -9.48
C ARG A 113 -9.32 -10.57 -10.83
N GLU A 114 -9.26 -11.36 -11.90
CA GLU A 114 -9.22 -10.86 -13.29
C GLU A 114 -10.59 -10.42 -13.82
N LYS A 115 -11.73 -10.78 -13.20
CA LYS A 115 -13.08 -10.42 -13.68
C LYS A 115 -13.20 -8.90 -13.87
N LEU A 116 -13.92 -8.47 -14.92
CA LEU A 116 -14.37 -7.12 -15.39
C LEU A 116 -13.71 -5.83 -14.81
N THR A 117 -13.39 -5.79 -13.52
CA THR A 117 -12.55 -4.78 -12.87
C THR A 117 -11.44 -5.48 -12.07
N PRO A 118 -10.20 -5.51 -12.58
CA PRO A 118 -9.08 -6.10 -11.86
C PRO A 118 -8.91 -5.45 -10.49
N SER A 119 -9.14 -6.25 -9.44
CA SER A 119 -9.23 -5.76 -8.07
C SER A 119 -8.37 -6.63 -7.16
N LEU A 120 -7.75 -5.99 -6.18
CA LEU A 120 -6.98 -6.65 -5.15
C LEU A 120 -7.77 -6.63 -3.83
N TYR A 121 -7.78 -7.75 -3.13
CA TYR A 121 -8.44 -7.87 -1.83
C TYR A 121 -7.43 -8.41 -0.83
N PRO A 122 -7.01 -7.63 0.18
CA PRO A 122 -6.17 -8.16 1.24
C PRO A 122 -6.95 -9.25 1.99
N VAL A 123 -6.33 -10.41 2.17
CA VAL A 123 -6.91 -11.48 2.97
C VAL A 123 -6.88 -11.03 4.43
N GLN A 124 -8.03 -11.06 5.12
CA GLN A 124 -8.10 -10.56 6.48
C GLN A 124 -7.33 -11.48 7.42
N GLU A 125 -6.45 -10.91 8.25
CA GLU A 125 -5.59 -11.64 9.21
C GLU A 125 -6.41 -12.51 10.21
N ASN A 126 -7.71 -12.26 10.34
CA ASN A 126 -8.64 -13.07 11.15
C ASN A 126 -8.99 -14.44 10.55
N GLU A 127 -8.76 -14.66 9.24
CA GLU A 127 -8.94 -15.97 8.60
C GLU A 127 -7.74 -16.90 8.86
N TYR A 128 -6.69 -16.41 9.53
CA TYR A 128 -5.40 -17.10 9.67
C TYR A 128 -5.24 -17.83 11.01
N LEU A 129 -6.00 -17.50 12.06
CA LEU A 129 -5.75 -18.07 13.40
C LEU A 129 -7.04 -18.20 14.23
N ASN A 130 -7.28 -19.42 14.73
CA ASN A 130 -8.20 -19.71 15.84
C ASN A 130 -7.53 -19.51 17.22
N THR A 131 -6.43 -18.76 17.27
CA THR A 131 -5.65 -18.52 18.49
C THR A 131 -5.14 -17.09 18.51
N GLY A 132 -5.60 -16.34 19.52
CA GLY A 132 -4.92 -15.16 20.07
C GLY A 132 -4.64 -14.03 19.09
N TYR A 133 -5.47 -12.98 19.16
CA TYR A 133 -5.15 -11.63 18.70
C TYR A 133 -3.64 -11.37 18.68
N ILE A 134 -3.06 -11.32 17.48
CA ILE A 134 -1.92 -10.46 17.22
C ILE A 134 -2.57 -9.20 16.66
N PRO A 135 -2.78 -8.14 17.47
CA PRO A 135 -3.26 -6.90 16.91
C PRO A 135 -2.22 -6.41 15.90
N ASP A 136 -2.67 -5.61 14.93
CA ASP A 136 -1.92 -4.87 13.89
C ASP A 136 -0.87 -3.90 14.52
N THR A 137 -0.05 -4.39 15.46
CA THR A 137 0.69 -3.62 16.49
C THR A 137 2.15 -3.40 16.12
N PHE A 138 2.64 -3.99 15.02
CA PHE A 138 4.07 -3.92 14.68
C PHE A 138 4.41 -3.09 13.45
N LEU A 139 3.40 -2.47 12.83
CA LEU A 139 3.59 -1.37 11.88
C LEU A 139 2.55 -0.32 12.24
N PRO A 140 2.91 0.83 12.85
CA PRO A 140 1.97 1.92 12.91
C PRO A 140 1.75 2.36 11.47
N ARG A 141 0.71 1.81 10.82
CA ARG A 141 0.15 2.44 9.63
C ARG A 141 -0.06 3.89 10.04
N PRO A 142 0.41 4.87 9.27
CA PRO A 142 0.13 6.25 9.58
C PRO A 142 -1.39 6.37 9.67
N ASP A 143 -1.91 6.62 10.85
CA ASP A 143 -3.33 6.81 11.12
C ASP A 143 -3.51 8.20 11.71
N TRP A 144 -4.73 8.57 12.03
CA TRP A 144 -4.98 9.85 12.69
C TRP A 144 -4.17 9.99 14.00
N SER A 145 -3.97 8.90 14.74
CA SER A 145 -3.21 8.87 15.98
C SER A 145 -1.70 9.11 15.76
N PHE A 146 -1.14 8.55 14.69
CA PHE A 146 0.24 8.77 14.25
C PHE A 146 0.48 10.24 13.89
N TRP A 147 -0.44 10.85 13.15
CA TRP A 147 -0.37 12.27 12.80
C TRP A 147 -0.56 13.18 14.01
N GLN A 148 -1.44 12.83 14.93
CA GLN A 148 -1.65 13.57 16.18
C GLN A 148 -0.37 13.65 17.02
N LYS A 149 0.42 12.57 17.08
CA LYS A 149 1.68 12.53 17.85
C LYS A 149 2.79 13.39 17.25
N GLN A 150 2.76 13.63 15.93
CA GLN A 150 3.80 14.40 15.23
C GLN A 150 3.50 15.89 15.16
N LEU A 151 2.23 16.27 15.22
CA LEU A 151 1.80 17.65 15.09
C LEU A 151 1.75 18.35 16.44
N ASN A 152 2.06 19.65 16.44
CA ASN A 152 1.78 20.50 17.58
C ASN A 152 0.24 20.66 17.78
N PRO A 153 -0.24 21.09 18.96
CA PRO A 153 -1.68 21.18 19.25
C PRO A 153 -2.47 22.07 18.27
N VAL A 154 -1.86 23.14 17.76
CA VAL A 154 -2.49 24.07 16.81
C VAL A 154 -2.71 23.38 15.47
N ALA A 155 -1.65 22.78 14.92
CA ALA A 155 -1.71 22.03 13.68
C ALA A 155 -2.67 20.82 13.80
N TRP A 156 -2.72 20.15 14.95
CA TRP A 156 -3.70 19.09 15.18
C TRP A 156 -5.15 19.60 15.12
N ASN A 157 -5.45 20.73 15.75
CA ASN A 157 -6.80 21.30 15.70
C ASN A 157 -7.23 21.67 14.26
N GLN A 158 -6.30 22.21 13.47
CA GLN A 158 -6.55 22.50 12.06
C GLN A 158 -6.76 21.22 11.25
N LEU A 159 -5.94 20.19 11.48
CA LEU A 159 -6.10 18.89 10.82
C LEU A 159 -7.41 18.21 11.22
N ARG A 160 -7.88 18.39 12.46
CA ARG A 160 -9.16 17.87 12.95
C ARG A 160 -10.35 18.40 12.15
N VAL A 161 -10.35 19.69 11.81
CA VAL A 161 -11.40 20.27 10.94
C VAL A 161 -11.42 19.60 9.57
N ILE A 162 -10.25 19.34 8.99
CA ILE A 162 -10.13 18.65 7.70
C ILE A 162 -10.59 17.19 7.82
N LYS A 163 -10.20 16.50 8.91
CA LYS A 163 -10.65 15.15 9.23
C LYS A 163 -12.17 15.07 9.27
N GLU A 164 -12.83 15.93 10.06
CA GLU A 164 -14.29 15.96 10.21
C GLU A 164 -14.99 16.20 8.86
N PHE A 165 -14.45 17.11 8.03
CA PHE A 165 -14.96 17.36 6.69
C PHE A 165 -14.92 16.12 5.78
N PHE A 166 -13.79 15.42 5.72
CA PHE A 166 -13.65 14.24 4.85
C PHE A 166 -14.35 12.99 5.41
N GLU A 167 -14.44 12.83 6.73
CA GLU A 167 -15.27 11.79 7.36
C GLU A 167 -16.76 11.98 7.01
N ALA A 168 -17.25 13.22 6.96
CA ALA A 168 -18.60 13.49 6.48
C ALA A 168 -18.84 13.10 5.00
N LEU A 169 -17.77 12.99 4.20
CA LEU A 169 -17.81 12.57 2.79
C LEU A 169 -17.69 11.05 2.60
N GLU A 170 -17.50 10.27 3.67
CA GLU A 170 -17.42 8.80 3.60
C GLU A 170 -18.67 8.18 2.95
N LYS A 171 -19.86 8.71 3.28
CA LYS A 171 -21.14 8.31 2.65
C LYS A 171 -21.15 8.52 1.13
N ARG A 172 -20.29 9.39 0.60
CA ARG A 172 -20.11 9.65 -0.85
C ARG A 172 -18.98 8.82 -1.47
N ARG A 173 -18.47 7.81 -0.74
CA ARG A 173 -17.36 6.94 -1.13
C ARG A 173 -16.04 7.68 -1.30
N VAL A 174 -15.83 8.74 -0.52
CA VAL A 174 -14.52 9.35 -0.40
C VAL A 174 -13.70 8.53 0.59
N ARG A 175 -12.51 8.09 0.16
CA ARG A 175 -11.58 7.30 0.98
C ARG A 175 -10.36 8.12 1.37
N THR A 176 -9.87 7.88 2.58
CA THR A 176 -8.64 8.50 3.11
C THR A 176 -7.52 7.48 3.07
N VAL A 177 -6.39 7.84 2.47
CA VAL A 177 -5.20 7.00 2.35
C VAL A 177 -4.04 7.72 3.02
N PHE A 178 -3.44 7.10 4.03
CA PHE A 178 -2.38 7.70 4.79
C PHE A 178 -1.01 7.21 4.33
N GLY A 179 -0.11 8.15 4.08
CA GLY A 179 1.32 7.92 3.93
C GLY A 179 2.10 8.50 5.10
N LYS A 180 3.42 8.24 5.11
CA LYS A 180 4.33 8.68 6.18
C LYS A 180 4.33 10.21 6.38
N ASN A 181 4.34 10.97 5.29
CA ASN A 181 4.39 12.44 5.28
C ASN A 181 3.23 13.07 4.50
N LYS A 182 2.22 12.28 4.10
CA LYS A 182 1.06 12.80 3.35
C LYS A 182 -0.24 12.06 3.70
N ILE A 183 -1.37 12.73 3.55
CA ILE A 183 -2.71 12.14 3.61
C ILE A 183 -3.41 12.46 2.30
N ASN A 184 -3.88 11.44 1.59
CA ASN A 184 -4.52 11.60 0.30
C ASN A 184 -6.00 11.22 0.42
N PHE A 185 -6.86 12.05 -0.15
CA PHE A 185 -8.29 11.79 -0.24
C PHE A 185 -8.65 11.46 -1.68
N TYR A 186 -9.39 10.37 -1.86
CA TYR A 186 -9.79 9.89 -3.17
C TYR A 186 -11.30 9.73 -3.26
N TRP A 187 -11.86 10.09 -4.42
CA TRP A 187 -13.20 9.71 -4.82
C TRP A 187 -13.10 8.68 -5.96
N GLY A 188 -13.27 7.40 -5.63
CA GLY A 188 -12.92 6.31 -6.53
C GLY A 188 -11.41 6.32 -6.88
N PRO A 189 -11.02 6.33 -8.17
CA PRO A 189 -9.62 6.41 -8.58
C PRO A 189 -9.07 7.85 -8.61
N ILE A 190 -9.90 8.87 -8.33
CA ILE A 190 -9.53 10.28 -8.50
C ILE A 190 -9.03 10.85 -7.17
N GLU A 191 -7.79 11.32 -7.15
CA GLU A 191 -7.21 12.09 -6.05
C GLU A 191 -7.88 13.49 -6.01
N ILE A 192 -8.60 13.79 -4.93
CA ILE A 192 -9.37 15.04 -4.76
C ILE A 192 -8.68 16.05 -3.84
N ALA A 193 -7.87 15.56 -2.90
CA ALA A 193 -7.09 16.40 -2.00
C ALA A 193 -5.88 15.65 -1.47
N GLU A 194 -4.85 16.40 -1.14
CA GLU A 194 -3.63 15.92 -0.51
C GLU A 194 -3.25 16.87 0.61
N ILE A 195 -2.85 16.30 1.74
CA ILE A 195 -2.20 17.00 2.84
C ILE A 195 -0.76 16.53 2.85
N VAL A 196 0.21 17.44 2.80
CA VAL A 196 1.64 17.11 2.90
C VAL A 196 2.23 17.75 4.14
N LEU A 197 2.95 16.97 4.94
CA LEU A 197 3.74 17.48 6.06
C LEU A 197 5.05 18.07 5.53
N LYS A 198 5.22 19.39 5.67
CA LYS A 198 6.48 20.09 5.41
C LYS A 198 7.02 20.65 6.72
N SER A 199 7.98 19.95 7.30
CA SER A 199 8.57 20.26 8.61
C SER A 199 7.53 20.26 9.74
N ASN A 200 7.13 21.44 10.25
CA ASN A 200 6.18 21.61 11.36
C ASN A 200 4.80 22.16 10.92
N LYS A 201 4.57 22.30 9.62
CA LYS A 201 3.30 22.75 9.05
C LYS A 201 2.82 21.72 8.04
N PHE A 202 1.52 21.60 7.86
CA PHE A 202 0.95 20.80 6.78
C PHE A 202 0.32 21.72 5.73
N GLU A 203 0.50 21.34 4.48
CA GLU A 203 -0.03 22.06 3.32
C GLU A 203 -1.22 21.26 2.78
N LEU A 204 -2.39 21.89 2.72
CA LEU A 204 -3.57 21.29 2.07
C LEU A 204 -3.60 21.75 0.62
N SER A 205 -3.60 20.78 -0.28
CA SER A 205 -3.74 20.99 -1.71
C SER A 205 -5.00 20.30 -2.22
N SER A 206 -5.91 21.04 -2.84
CA SER A 206 -6.98 20.42 -3.63
C SER A 206 -6.39 19.93 -4.95
N LYS A 207 -6.48 18.62 -5.21
CA LYS A 207 -6.04 18.04 -6.48
C LYS A 207 -7.26 17.70 -7.30
N VAL A 208 -7.26 18.14 -8.54
CA VAL A 208 -8.44 18.07 -9.39
C VAL A 208 -8.06 17.33 -10.67
N LYS A 209 -7.71 16.05 -10.53
CA LYS A 209 -7.30 15.17 -11.64
C LYS A 209 -8.49 14.60 -12.44
N TRP A 210 -9.60 15.33 -12.57
CA TRP A 210 -10.77 14.86 -13.35
C TRP A 210 -10.87 15.49 -14.75
N THR A 211 -10.03 16.47 -15.08
CA THR A 211 -10.06 17.14 -16.39
C THR A 211 -8.68 17.22 -17.04
N ARG A 212 -8.59 16.84 -18.32
CA ARG A 212 -7.37 17.00 -19.15
C ARG A 212 -7.11 18.46 -19.53
N ASN A 213 -8.07 19.35 -19.28
CA ASN A 213 -7.96 20.77 -19.58
C ASN A 213 -7.16 21.50 -18.49
N LYS A 214 -5.90 21.85 -18.80
CA LYS A 214 -4.97 22.50 -17.88
C LYS A 214 -5.50 23.82 -17.30
N ASN A 215 -6.30 24.57 -18.05
CA ASN A 215 -6.86 25.86 -17.60
C ASN A 215 -7.95 25.67 -16.55
N ILE A 216 -8.80 24.65 -16.71
CA ILE A 216 -9.82 24.29 -15.71
C ILE A 216 -9.14 23.71 -14.48
N MET A 217 -8.14 22.84 -14.67
CA MET A 217 -7.38 22.24 -13.58
C MET A 217 -6.71 23.32 -12.70
N ALA A 218 -6.02 24.29 -13.31
CA ALA A 218 -5.38 25.40 -12.59
C ALA A 218 -6.37 26.29 -11.81
N LYS A 219 -7.62 26.42 -12.28
CA LYS A 219 -8.66 27.21 -11.59
C LYS A 219 -9.12 26.58 -10.27
N PHE A 220 -9.07 25.25 -10.17
CA PHE A 220 -9.55 24.51 -8.99
C PHE A 220 -8.43 23.89 -8.14
N LEU A 221 -7.18 23.94 -8.63
CA LEU A 221 -5.99 23.65 -7.85
C LEU A 221 -5.73 24.85 -6.93
N LYS A 222 -6.11 24.71 -5.66
CA LYS A 222 -5.86 25.72 -4.64
C LYS A 222 -4.86 25.14 -3.65
N THR A 223 -3.75 25.84 -3.49
CA THR A 223 -2.75 25.62 -2.44
C THR A 223 -2.91 26.75 -1.44
N GLY A 224 -3.06 26.42 -0.18
CA GLY A 224 -3.21 27.42 0.87
C GLY A 224 -2.67 26.90 2.19
N TRP A 225 -2.16 27.83 2.99
CA TRP A 225 -1.95 27.57 4.40
C TRP A 225 -3.31 27.61 5.09
N VAL A 226 -3.56 26.65 5.96
CA VAL A 226 -4.71 26.74 6.87
C VAL A 226 -4.26 27.64 8.01
N ASP A 227 -4.54 28.93 7.90
CA ASP A 227 -4.39 29.90 8.98
C ASP A 227 -5.80 30.26 9.52
N TYR A 228 -5.85 30.70 10.78
CA TYR A 228 -7.09 31.08 11.47
C TYR A 228 -7.54 32.48 11.07
#